data_AF-A0A0A9WS27-F1
#
_entry.id   AF-A0A0A9WS27-F1
#
_cell.length_a   1.000
_cell.length_b   1.000
_cell.length_c   1.000
_cell.angle_alpha   90.00
_cell.angle_beta   90.00
_cell.angle_gamma   90.00
#
_symmetry.space_group_name_H-M   'P 1'
#
loop_
_entity.id
_entity.type
_entity.pdbx_description
1 polymer ?
#
loop_
_entity_poly.entity_id
_entity_poly.type
_entity_poly.pdbx_seq_one_letter_code
_entity_poly.pdbx_strand_id
1 'polypeptide(L)'
;MPTPSDGYDKSMHIKHFVNVQHAWLTEQRHASHNFDVMQQSMTISTYELDRSFPSTTSAIEVETINKVNLNPYETAEEVISNRYDEIFHLSKSKQLIIALKDALIVRGLPPGVYMKEVIKAMKN
;
A
#
# COMPACT_ATOMS: atom_id res chain seq x y z
N MET A 1 -4.04 -27.19 5.85
CA MET A 1 -3.26 -25.97 5.58
C MET A 1 -2.33 -26.29 4.43
N PRO A 2 -2.35 -25.57 3.31
CA PRO A 2 -1.38 -25.80 2.24
C PRO A 2 0.01 -25.42 2.75
N THR A 3 0.98 -26.31 2.56
CA THR A 3 2.38 -26.13 2.93
C THR A 3 3.03 -25.06 2.03
N PRO A 4 3.79 -24.10 2.58
CA PRO A 4 4.52 -23.12 1.76
C PRO A 4 5.52 -23.81 0.84
N SER A 5 5.65 -23.35 -0.40
CA SER A 5 6.49 -23.97 -1.44
C SER A 5 7.99 -24.02 -1.11
N ASP A 6 8.44 -23.20 -0.15
CA ASP A 6 9.84 -23.09 0.28
C ASP A 6 10.11 -23.73 1.67
N GLY A 7 9.12 -24.39 2.28
CA GLY A 7 9.27 -25.02 3.61
C GLY A 7 9.40 -24.04 4.79
N TYR A 8 9.55 -22.74 4.53
CA TYR A 8 9.55 -21.68 5.55
C TYR A 8 8.16 -21.13 5.80
N ASP A 9 7.74 -21.11 7.07
CA ASP A 9 6.52 -20.46 7.50
C ASP A 9 6.74 -18.95 7.59
N LYS A 10 6.13 -18.18 6.68
CA LYS A 10 6.21 -16.71 6.64
C LYS A 10 5.59 -16.04 7.86
N SER A 11 4.90 -16.79 8.72
CA SER A 11 4.33 -16.29 9.98
C SER A 11 5.25 -16.48 11.19
N MET A 12 6.41 -17.11 11.03
CA MET A 12 7.41 -17.32 12.07
C MET A 12 8.60 -16.37 11.91
N HIS A 13 9.25 -16.03 13.03
CA HIS A 13 10.41 -15.13 13.08
C HIS A 13 10.16 -13.71 12.51
N ILE A 14 8.98 -13.15 12.80
CA ILE A 14 8.60 -11.82 12.30
C ILE A 14 9.28 -10.72 13.13
N LYS A 15 10.23 -10.00 12.54
CA LYS A 15 10.96 -8.87 13.15
C LYS A 15 10.60 -7.50 12.53
N HIS A 16 10.09 -7.50 11.30
CA HIS A 16 9.88 -6.30 10.50
C HIS A 16 8.40 -6.03 10.29
N PHE A 17 7.99 -4.79 10.52
CA PHE A 17 6.61 -4.33 10.35
C PHE A 17 6.60 -3.09 9.49
N VAL A 18 5.65 -3.01 8.56
CA VAL A 18 5.45 -1.86 7.70
C VAL A 18 4.09 -1.24 7.99
N ASN A 19 4.07 0.07 8.23
CA ASN A 19 2.87 0.87 8.33
C ASN A 19 2.85 1.88 7.19
N VAL A 20 1.76 1.88 6.41
CA VAL A 20 1.56 2.81 5.30
C VAL A 20 0.47 3.78 5.70
N GLN A 21 0.82 5.05 5.83
CA GLN A 21 -0.11 6.13 6.17
C GLN A 21 -0.30 7.04 4.98
N HIS A 22 -1.55 7.39 4.69
CA HIS A 22 -1.89 8.35 3.66
C HIS A 22 -2.30 9.66 4.29
N ALA A 23 -1.71 10.76 3.81
CA ALA A 23 -2.05 12.10 4.24
C ALA A 23 -2.52 12.94 3.04
N TRP A 24 -3.32 13.94 3.35
CA TRP A 24 -3.71 14.98 2.39
C TRP A 24 -3.00 16.28 2.77
N LEU A 25 -2.38 16.94 1.80
CA LEU A 25 -1.65 18.19 1.97
C LEU A 25 -2.59 19.36 2.31
N THR A 26 -3.85 19.26 1.91
CA THR A 26 -4.91 20.22 2.24
C THR A 26 -6.10 19.46 2.82
N GLU A 27 -6.82 20.03 3.80
CA GLU A 27 -8.12 19.54 4.27
C GLU A 27 -9.20 19.70 3.18
N GLN A 28 -9.08 18.95 2.08
CA GLN A 28 -10.15 18.85 1.11
C GLN A 28 -11.24 17.97 1.73
N ARG A 29 -12.25 18.63 2.32
CA ARG A 29 -13.56 18.02 2.57
C ARG A 29 -14.02 17.41 1.25
N HIS A 30 -14.34 16.12 1.27
CA HIS A 30 -14.87 15.32 0.17
C HIS A 30 -16.17 15.93 -0.39
N ALA A 31 -16.07 17.03 -1.12
CA ALA A 31 -17.08 17.45 -2.08
C ALA A 31 -16.69 16.78 -3.40
N SER A 32 -17.60 15.96 -3.90
CA SER A 32 -17.49 14.97 -5.00
C SER A 32 -16.98 15.48 -6.37
N HIS A 33 -16.40 16.68 -6.47
CA HIS A 33 -16.01 17.27 -7.76
C HIS A 33 -14.55 17.66 -7.92
N ASN A 34 -13.74 17.73 -6.86
CA ASN A 34 -12.34 18.14 -6.97
C ASN A 34 -11.39 17.17 -6.25
N PHE A 35 -11.36 15.92 -6.69
CA PHE A 35 -10.28 15.01 -6.28
C PHE A 35 -8.99 15.45 -6.99
N ASP A 36 -8.02 15.94 -6.23
CA ASP A 36 -6.69 16.25 -6.73
C ASP A 36 -5.66 15.25 -6.18
N VAL A 37 -5.13 14.40 -7.05
CA VAL A 37 -4.09 13.43 -6.66
C VAL A 37 -2.81 14.12 -6.19
N MET A 38 -2.56 15.35 -6.64
CA MET A 38 -1.38 16.15 -6.28
C MET A 38 -1.45 16.69 -4.85
N GLN A 39 -2.58 16.54 -4.17
CA GLN A 39 -2.73 16.83 -2.76
C GLN A 39 -2.48 15.61 -1.88
N GLN A 40 -2.18 14.44 -2.45
CA GLN A 40 -1.94 13.24 -1.67
C GLN A 40 -0.45 13.07 -1.36
N SER A 41 -0.15 12.64 -0.14
CA SER A 41 1.18 12.19 0.24
C SER A 41 1.07 10.86 0.98
N MET A 42 2.19 10.15 1.07
CA MET A 42 2.26 8.88 1.74
C MET A 42 3.50 8.81 2.63
N THR A 43 3.33 8.28 3.83
CA THR A 43 4.44 7.96 4.72
C THR A 43 4.49 6.46 4.91
N ILE A 44 5.62 5.87 4.56
CA ILE A 44 5.92 4.46 4.83
C ILE A 44 6.85 4.43 6.04
N SER A 45 6.36 3.83 7.13
CA SER A 45 7.17 3.60 8.34
C SER A 45 7.50 2.12 8.44
N THR A 46 8.79 1.80 8.46
CA THR A 46 9.30 0.45 8.72
C THR A 46 9.84 0.38 10.14
N TYR A 47 9.34 -0.58 10.90
CA TYR A 47 9.73 -0.84 12.29
C TYR A 47 10.47 -2.17 12.33
N GLU A 48 11.66 -2.15 12.90
CA GLU A 48 12.43 -3.35 13.23
C GLU A 48 12.44 -3.52 14.74
N LEU A 49 12.03 -4.68 15.22
CA LEU A 49 11.91 -5.00 16.65
C LEU A 49 13.21 -5.58 17.20
N ASP A 50 13.58 -5.36 18.46
CA ASP A 50 14.77 -6.01 19.07
C ASP A 50 14.74 -7.55 18.97
N ARG A 51 13.53 -8.15 19.05
CA ARG A 51 13.31 -9.60 18.97
C ARG A 51 12.19 -9.94 17.99
N SER A 52 12.19 -11.17 17.49
CA SER A 52 11.16 -11.66 16.57
C SER A 52 9.94 -12.23 17.30
N PHE A 53 8.77 -12.13 16.67
CA PHE A 53 7.61 -12.94 17.03
C PHE A 53 7.68 -14.35 16.42
N PRO A 54 7.10 -15.37 17.07
CA PRO A 54 6.51 -15.33 18.41
C PRO A 54 7.58 -15.19 19.51
N SER A 55 7.22 -14.50 20.59
CA SER A 55 8.10 -14.25 21.75
C SER A 55 7.40 -14.64 23.05
N THR A 56 8.14 -14.70 24.15
CA THR A 56 7.59 -14.94 25.50
C THR A 56 6.77 -13.75 26.02
N THR A 57 6.85 -12.59 25.35
CA THR A 57 6.07 -11.38 25.65
C THR A 57 5.14 -11.01 24.50
N SER A 58 4.03 -10.36 24.83
CA SER A 58 3.05 -9.85 23.85
C SER A 58 3.45 -8.51 23.20
N ALA A 59 4.46 -7.84 23.76
CA ALA A 59 5.02 -6.61 23.24
C ALA A 59 6.55 -6.74 23.18
N ILE A 60 7.14 -6.21 22.13
CA ILE A 60 8.59 -6.15 21.90
C ILE A 60 8.90 -4.71 21.52
N GLU A 61 9.99 -4.17 22.06
CA GLU A 61 10.42 -2.81 21.75
C GLU A 61 10.90 -2.69 20.30
N VAL A 62 10.66 -1.51 19.73
CA VAL A 62 11.18 -1.17 18.40
C VAL A 62 12.62 -0.70 18.54
N GLU A 63 13.53 -1.39 17.88
CA GLU A 63 14.95 -1.07 17.83
C GLU A 63 15.22 0.04 16.81
N THR A 64 14.67 -0.09 15.60
CA THR A 64 14.89 0.87 14.51
C THR A 64 13.57 1.28 13.87
N ILE A 65 13.46 2.58 13.57
CA ILE A 65 12.36 3.15 12.79
C ILE A 65 12.93 3.86 11.58
N ASN A 66 12.59 3.39 10.39
CA ASN A 66 12.83 4.12 9.16
C ASN A 66 11.51 4.73 8.66
N LYS A 67 11.54 6.01 8.27
CA LYS A 67 10.37 6.71 7.73
C LYS A 67 10.71 7.32 6.38
N VAL A 68 9.95 6.95 5.37
CA VAL A 68 10.04 7.52 4.04
C VAL A 68 8.77 8.30 3.77
N ASN A 69 8.91 9.59 3.49
CA ASN A 69 7.81 10.45 3.07
C ASN A 69 7.87 10.58 1.56
N LEU A 70 6.83 10.09 0.90
CA LEU A 70 6.65 10.18 -0.54
C LEU A 70 5.90 11.46 -0.88
N ASN A 71 6.43 12.19 -1.85
CA ASN A 71 5.73 13.30 -2.46
C ASN A 71 4.51 12.79 -3.28
N PRO A 72 3.66 13.68 -3.82
CA PRO A 72 2.46 13.26 -4.54
C PRO A 72 2.71 12.39 -5.78
N TYR A 73 3.78 12.64 -6.53
CA TYR A 73 4.13 11.83 -7.70
C TYR A 73 4.62 10.45 -7.27
N GLU A 74 5.55 10.39 -6.32
CA GLU A 74 6.04 9.13 -5.74
C GLU A 74 4.91 8.31 -5.11
N THR A 75 3.95 9.00 -4.47
CA THR A 75 2.74 8.37 -3.92
C THR A 75 1.90 7.74 -5.01
N ALA A 76 1.71 8.42 -6.15
CA ALA A 76 0.96 7.89 -7.27
C ALA A 76 1.63 6.68 -7.91
N GLU A 77 2.96 6.73 -8.08
CA GLU A 77 3.76 5.61 -8.61
C GLU A 77 3.66 4.40 -7.69
N GLU A 78 3.87 4.58 -6.39
CA GLU A 78 3.82 3.50 -5.40
C GLU A 78 2.42 2.87 -5.31
N VAL A 79 1.35 3.68 -5.38
CA VAL A 79 -0.03 3.17 -5.42
C VAL A 79 -0.27 2.32 -6.67
N ILE A 80 0.21 2.77 -7.84
CA ILE A 80 0.03 2.03 -9.10
C ILE A 80 0.87 0.75 -9.09
N SER A 81 2.11 0.80 -8.59
CA SER A 81 3.00 -0.36 -8.49
C SER A 81 2.41 -1.45 -7.61
N ASN A 82 1.91 -1.10 -6.42
CA ASN A 82 1.29 -2.06 -5.52
C ASN A 82 0.09 -2.78 -6.18
N ARG A 83 -0.73 -2.05 -6.97
CA ARG A 83 -1.83 -2.67 -7.71
C ARG A 83 -1.35 -3.57 -8.85
N TYR A 84 -0.27 -3.18 -9.51
CA TYR A 84 0.34 -4.01 -10.53
C TYR A 84 0.82 -5.34 -9.93
N ASP A 85 1.53 -5.31 -8.81
CA ASP A 85 2.04 -6.49 -8.12
C ASP A 85 0.91 -7.42 -7.66
N GLU A 86 -0.16 -6.85 -7.10
CA GLU A 86 -1.38 -7.60 -6.72
C GLU A 86 -1.99 -8.36 -7.90
N ILE A 87 -2.01 -7.76 -9.09
CA ILE A 87 -2.54 -8.41 -10.31
C ILE A 87 -1.55 -9.43 -10.85
N PHE A 88 -0.27 -9.09 -10.89
CA PHE A 88 0.79 -9.86 -11.55
C PHE A 88 0.94 -11.27 -10.96
N HIS A 89 0.73 -11.40 -9.65
CA HIS A 89 0.85 -12.69 -8.95
C HIS A 89 -0.40 -13.58 -9.01
N LEU A 90 -1.49 -13.12 -9.64
CA LEU A 90 -2.73 -13.90 -9.71
C LEU A 90 -2.78 -14.82 -10.92
N SER A 91 -3.13 -16.09 -10.68
CA SER A 91 -3.41 -17.04 -11.75
C SER A 91 -4.73 -16.70 -12.45
N LYS A 92 -4.82 -16.99 -13.76
CA LYS A 92 -6.00 -16.73 -14.60
C LYS A 92 -7.22 -17.47 -14.07
N SER A 93 -7.98 -16.81 -13.21
CA SER A 93 -9.11 -17.35 -12.47
C SER A 93 -10.14 -16.25 -12.19
N LYS A 94 -11.29 -16.61 -11.60
CA LYS A 94 -12.30 -15.64 -11.15
C LYS A 94 -11.73 -14.60 -10.17
N GLN A 95 -10.66 -14.94 -9.45
CA GLN A 95 -9.97 -14.02 -8.53
C GLN A 95 -9.25 -12.89 -9.29
N LEU A 96 -8.72 -13.16 -10.49
CA LEU A 96 -8.10 -12.14 -11.33
C LEU A 96 -9.10 -11.05 -11.76
N ILE A 97 -10.33 -11.43 -12.11
CA ILE A 97 -11.37 -10.46 -12.50
C ILE A 97 -11.71 -9.53 -11.32
N ILE A 98 -11.80 -10.08 -10.12
CA ILE A 98 -12.07 -9.30 -8.90
C ILE A 98 -10.90 -8.36 -8.62
N ALA A 99 -9.68 -8.86 -8.64
CA ALA A 99 -8.48 -8.05 -8.42
C ALA A 99 -8.30 -6.94 -9.46
N LEU A 100 -8.58 -7.20 -10.74
CA LEU A 100 -8.57 -6.17 -11.77
C LEU A 100 -9.59 -5.07 -11.51
N LYS A 101 -10.81 -5.45 -11.09
CA LYS A 101 -11.86 -4.47 -10.73
C LYS A 101 -11.43 -3.64 -9.52
N ASP A 102 -10.90 -4.28 -8.48
CA ASP A 102 -10.51 -3.62 -7.23
C ASP A 102 -9.26 -2.75 -7.42
N ALA A 103 -8.34 -3.15 -8.29
CA ALA A 103 -7.18 -2.33 -8.66
C ALA A 103 -7.56 -0.99 -9.31
N LEU A 104 -8.68 -0.95 -10.04
CA LEU A 104 -9.21 0.30 -10.62
C LEU A 104 -9.91 1.18 -9.57
N ILE A 105 -10.35 0.60 -8.45
CA ILE A 105 -11.02 1.28 -7.34
C ILE A 105 -9.96 1.69 -6.32
N VAL A 106 -9.40 2.87 -6.49
CA VAL A 106 -8.37 3.40 -5.59
C VAL A 106 -9.01 4.32 -4.57
N ARG A 107 -8.80 4.05 -3.28
CA ARG A 107 -9.23 4.90 -2.14
C ARG A 107 -10.74 5.23 -2.16
N GLY A 108 -11.57 4.26 -2.55
CA GLY A 108 -13.03 4.42 -2.60
C GLY A 108 -13.53 5.30 -3.75
N LEU A 109 -12.65 5.73 -4.66
CA LEU A 109 -13.06 6.44 -5.87
C LEU A 109 -13.69 5.49 -6.88
N PRO A 110 -14.57 6.00 -7.76
CA PRO A 110 -15.06 5.21 -8.87
C PRO A 110 -13.91 4.66 -9.73
N PRO A 111 -14.08 3.48 -10.36
CA PRO A 111 -13.05 2.85 -11.16
C PRO A 111 -12.40 3.81 -12.17
N GLY A 112 -11.06 3.87 -12.16
CA GLY A 112 -10.27 4.62 -13.13
C GLY A 112 -10.20 6.14 -12.94
N VAL A 113 -10.95 6.71 -11.99
CA VAL A 113 -10.89 8.17 -11.69
C VAL A 113 -9.50 8.56 -11.20
N TYR A 114 -8.91 7.75 -10.32
CA TYR A 114 -7.56 7.98 -9.81
C TYR A 114 -6.52 8.05 -10.95
N MET A 115 -6.51 7.03 -11.81
CA MET A 115 -5.58 6.95 -12.94
C MET A 115 -5.76 8.11 -13.92
N LYS A 116 -7.01 8.54 -14.16
CA LYS A 116 -7.28 9.70 -15.01
C LYS A 116 -6.61 10.96 -14.47
N GLU A 117 -6.72 11.23 -13.16
CA GLU A 117 -6.12 12.42 -12.57
C GLU A 117 -4.58 12.32 -12.51
N VAL A 118 -4.01 11.13 -12.27
CA VAL A 118 -2.56 10.91 -12.38
C VAL A 118 -2.07 11.22 -13.80
N ILE A 119 -2.70 10.64 -14.83
CA ILE A 119 -2.34 10.88 -16.23
C ILE A 119 -2.44 12.37 -16.59
N LYS A 120 -3.48 13.05 -16.10
CA LYS A 120 -3.66 14.48 -16.30
C LYS A 120 -2.55 15.30 -15.64
N ALA A 121 -2.17 14.95 -14.40
CA ALA A 121 -1.12 15.63 -13.66
C ALA A 121 0.29 15.39 -14.22
N MET A 122 0.54 14.25 -14.88
CA MET A 122 1.82 13.96 -15.55
C MET A 122 1.97 14.63 -16.92
N LYS A 123 0.87 15.08 -17.53
CA LYS A 123 0.87 15.75 -18.85
C LYS A 123 1.13 17.26 -18.78
N ASN A 124 1.09 17.83 -17.58
CA ASN A 124 1.38 19.24 -17.29
C ASN A 124 2.73 19.37 -16.59
#